data_AF-A0A9W5QG83-F1
#
_entry.id   AF-A0A9W5QG83-F1
#
_cell.length_a   1.000
_cell.length_b   1.000
_cell.length_c   1.000
_cell.angle_alpha   90.00
_cell.angle_beta   90.00
_cell.angle_gamma   90.00
#
_symmetry.space_group_name_H-M   'P 1'
#
loop_
_entity.id
_entity.type
_entity.pdbx_description
1 polymer ?
#
loop_
_entity_poly.entity_id
_entity_poly.type
_entity_poly.pdbx_seq_one_letter_code
_entity_poly.pdbx_strand_id
1 'polypeptide(L)' 'EHFDVQWFSAYSKYPPGGGINTYDGPNGNYTGFVDGSVPYRILARKDGYLAIGNNAWVKEEHFDVR' A
#
# COMPACT_ATOMS: atom_id res chain seq x y z
N GLU A 1 -2.12 -22.67 16.39
CA GLU A 1 -1.89 -21.21 16.47
C GLU A 1 -3.14 -20.50 16.00
N HIS A 2 -3.79 -19.75 16.88
CA HIS A 2 -4.82 -18.80 16.49
C HIS A 2 -4.10 -17.46 16.34
N PHE A 3 -3.80 -17.06 15.10
CA PHE A 3 -3.34 -15.72 14.84
C PHE A 3 -4.56 -14.81 14.83
N ASP A 4 -4.64 -13.88 15.77
CA ASP A 4 -5.53 -12.72 15.67
C ASP A 4 -5.07 -11.90 14.46
N VAL A 5 -5.62 -12.20 13.29
CA VAL A 5 -5.31 -11.44 12.07
C VAL A 5 -6.07 -10.13 12.14
N GLN A 6 -5.39 -9.08 12.63
CA GLN A 6 -5.89 -7.73 12.49
C GLN A 6 -5.67 -7.28 11.04
N TRP A 7 -6.76 -7.25 10.26
CA TRP A 7 -6.73 -6.78 8.88
C TRP A 7 -6.66 -5.26 8.85
N PHE A 8 -5.49 -4.71 8.54
CA PHE A 8 -5.34 -3.28 8.31
C PHE A 8 -5.62 -2.94 6.85
N SER A 9 -6.30 -1.82 6.64
CA SER A 9 -6.56 -1.23 5.32
C SER A 9 -5.80 0.08 5.17
N ALA A 10 -5.26 0.31 3.98
CA ALA A 10 -4.60 1.55 3.59
C ALA A 10 -5.56 2.42 2.77
N TYR A 11 -5.84 3.62 3.25
CA TYR A 11 -6.71 4.60 2.60
C TYR A 11 -5.85 5.72 2.01
N SER A 12 -6.03 6.03 0.72
CA SER A 12 -5.31 7.13 0.08
C SER A 12 -5.60 8.45 0.80
N LYS A 13 -4.55 9.26 1.04
CA LYS A 13 -4.68 10.64 1.52
C LYS A 13 -5.08 11.62 0.41
N TYR A 14 -5.05 11.18 -0.85
CA TYR A 14 -5.37 12.01 -2.01
C TYR A 14 -6.81 11.76 -2.48
N PRO A 15 -7.44 12.74 -3.15
CA PRO A 15 -8.69 12.51 -3.87
C PRO A 15 -8.58 11.35 -4.87
N PRO A 16 -9.68 10.64 -5.17
CA PRO A 16 -9.67 9.58 -6.19
C PRO A 16 -9.09 10.07 -7.52
N GLY A 17 -8.14 9.31 -8.08
CA GLY A 17 -7.40 9.67 -9.29
C GLY A 17 -6.04 10.34 -9.02
N GLY A 18 -5.71 10.66 -7.76
CA GLY A 18 -4.38 11.06 -7.35
C GLY A 18 -3.42 9.86 -7.36
N GLY A 19 -2.72 9.65 -8.48
CA GLY A 19 -1.84 8.50 -8.68
C GLY A 19 -0.74 8.36 -7.62
N ILE A 20 -0.60 7.15 -7.07
CA ILE A 20 0.42 6.78 -6.09
C ILE A 20 1.33 5.73 -6.70
N ASN A 21 2.63 6.03 -6.74
CA ASN A 21 3.62 5.14 -7.33
C ASN A 21 3.69 3.79 -6.63
N THR A 22 3.83 2.74 -7.44
CA THR A 22 4.06 1.36 -7.02
C THR A 22 5.47 0.90 -7.38
N TYR A 23 5.99 -0.02 -6.60
CA TYR A 23 7.36 -0.53 -6.69
C TYR A 23 7.39 -2.06 -6.55
N ASP A 24 8.40 -2.70 -7.12
CA ASP A 24 8.62 -4.16 -7.02
C ASP A 24 9.09 -4.61 -5.62
N GLY A 25 9.47 -3.65 -4.76
CA GLY A 25 9.89 -3.87 -3.38
C GLY A 25 10.10 -2.53 -2.64
N PRO A 26 10.38 -2.57 -1.32
CA PRO A 26 10.83 -1.40 -0.58
C PRO A 26 12.13 -0.85 -1.18
N ASN A 27 12.16 0.45 -1.51
CA ASN A 27 13.26 1.09 -2.26
C ASN A 27 13.56 0.42 -3.62
N GLY A 28 12.59 -0.31 -4.17
CA GLY A 28 12.70 -1.02 -5.44
C GLY A 28 12.46 -0.14 -6.67
N ASN A 29 12.34 -0.79 -7.83
CA ASN A 29 12.09 -0.11 -9.09
C ASN A 29 10.62 0.29 -9.22
N TYR A 30 10.37 1.41 -9.90
CA TYR A 30 9.02 1.83 -10.25
C TYR A 30 8.35 0.80 -11.17
N THR A 31 7.11 0.44 -10.86
CA THR A 31 6.33 -0.57 -11.62
C THR A 31 5.02 -0.02 -12.20
N GLY A 32 4.61 1.18 -11.80
CA GLY A 32 3.33 1.78 -12.20
C GLY A 32 2.76 2.65 -11.10
N PHE A 33 1.45 2.91 -11.14
CA PHE A 33 0.75 3.60 -10.06
C PHE A 33 -0.62 2.98 -9.80
N VAL A 34 -1.15 3.23 -8.61
CA VAL A 34 -2.57 3.01 -8.28
C VAL A 34 -3.28 4.35 -8.14
N ASP A 35 -4.57 4.39 -8.43
CA ASP A 35 -5.36 5.64 -8.45
C ASP A 35 -5.86 6.10 -7.06
N GLY A 36 -5.64 5.28 -6.02
CA GLY A 36 -6.05 5.57 -4.65
C GLY A 36 -7.57 5.67 -4.45
N SER A 37 -8.38 5.23 -5.42
CA SER A 37 -9.83 5.40 -5.39
C SER A 37 -10.54 4.48 -4.40
N VAL A 38 -9.88 3.38 -4.02
CA VAL A 38 -10.39 2.35 -3.10
C VAL A 38 -9.36 2.05 -2.02
N PRO A 39 -9.80 1.59 -0.82
CA PRO A 39 -8.87 1.12 0.18
C PRO A 39 -8.18 -0.18 -0.25
N TYR A 40 -6.92 -0.34 0.16
CA TYR A 40 -6.13 -1.54 -0.13
C TYR A 40 -5.92 -2.37 1.14
N ARG A 41 -6.06 -3.69 1.00
CA ARG A 41 -5.65 -4.61 2.05
C ARG A 41 -4.13 -4.65 2.15
N ILE A 42 -3.62 -4.50 3.36
CA ILE A 42 -2.17 -4.57 3.61
C ILE A 42 -1.78 -6.04 3.76
N LEU A 43 -0.85 -6.49 2.91
CA LEU A 43 -0.29 -7.85 2.94
C LEU A 43 1.01 -7.91 3.73
N ALA A 44 1.78 -6.82 3.72
CA ALA A 44 3.02 -6.66 4.48
C ALA A 44 3.34 -5.17 4.66
N ARG A 45 4.17 -4.84 5.65
CA ARG A 45 4.69 -3.49 5.91
C ARG A 45 6.18 -3.59 6.21
N LYS A 46 7.01 -2.82 5.50
CA LYS A 46 8.48 -2.86 5.62
C LYS A 46 9.11 -1.57 5.13
N ASP A 47 10.07 -1.02 5.88
CA ASP A 47 10.90 0.14 5.51
C ASP A 47 10.11 1.38 5.01
N GLY A 48 8.93 1.63 5.57
CA GLY A 48 8.05 2.73 5.15
C GLY A 48 7.23 2.44 3.88
N TYR A 49 7.16 1.18 3.46
CA TYR A 49 6.33 0.72 2.35
C TYR A 49 5.25 -0.27 2.82
N LEU A 50 4.12 -0.26 2.12
CA LEU A 50 3.01 -1.19 2.28
C LEU A 50 2.91 -2.07 1.04
N ALA A 51 2.87 -3.39 1.22
CA ALA A 51 2.50 -4.32 0.15
C ALA A 51 0.98 -4.37 0.04
N ILE A 52 0.44 -3.98 -1.12
CA ILE A 52 -1.00 -3.88 -1.38
C ILE A 52 -1.49 -4.88 -2.44
N GLY A 53 -0.59 -5.74 -2.92
CA GLY A 53 -0.84 -6.74 -3.94
C GLY A 53 0.42 -7.52 -4.28
N ASN A 54 0.33 -8.40 -5.27
CA ASN A 54 1.48 -9.17 -5.73
C ASN A 54 2.50 -8.24 -6.43
N ASN A 55 3.70 -8.10 -5.86
CA ASN A 55 4.75 -7.19 -6.32
C ASN A 55 4.32 -5.72 -6.44
N ALA A 56 3.37 -5.28 -5.60
CA ALA A 56 2.92 -3.88 -5.54
C ALA A 56 3.20 -3.32 -4.15
N TRP A 57 4.31 -2.59 -4.03
CA TRP A 57 4.68 -1.85 -2.83
C TRP A 57 4.43 -0.35 -3.04
N VAL A 58 3.78 0.30 -2.08
CA VAL A 58 3.53 1.74 -2.10
C VAL A 58 4.16 2.39 -0.88
N LYS A 59 4.60 3.65 -0.99
CA LYS A 59 5.11 4.36 0.18
C LYS A 59 3.96 4.66 1.14
N GLU A 60 4.18 4.32 2.41
CA GLU A 60 3.19 4.48 3.47
C GLU A 60 2.81 5.94 3.72
N GLU A 61 3.72 6.88 3.46
CA GLU A 61 3.48 8.31 3.67
C GLU A 61 2.23 8.84 2.95
N HIS A 62 1.81 8.18 1.86
CA HIS A 62 0.63 8.51 1.06
C HIS A 62 -0.69 7.93 1.60
N PHE A 63 -0.66 7.13 2.68
CA PHE A 63 -1.83 6.42 3.18
C PHE A 63 -2.10 6.69 4.67
N ASP A 64 -3.37 6.64 5.01
CA ASP A 64 -3.84 6.42 6.38
C ASP A 64 -4.08 4.92 6.57
N VAL A 65 -3.38 4.30 7.52
CA VAL A 65 -3.53 2.88 7.85
C VAL A 65 -4.48 2.73 9.04
N ARG A 66 -5.56 1.95 8.88
CA ARG A 66 -6.61 1.75 9.89
C ARG A 66 -7.08 0.31 9.96
#